data_AF-A0AAU9L5C1-F1
#
_entry.id   AF-A0AAU9L5C1-F1
#
_cell.length_a   1.000
_cell.length_b   1.000
_cell.length_c   1.000
_cell.angle_alpha   90.00
_cell.angle_beta   90.00
_cell.angle_gamma   90.00
#
_symmetry.space_group_name_H-M   'P 1'
#
loop_
_entity.id
_entity.type
_entity.pdbx_description
1 polymer ?
#
loop_
_entity_poly.entity_id
_entity_poly.type
_entity_poly.pdbx_seq_one_letter_code
_entity_poly.pdbx_strand_id
1 'polypeptide(L)'
;MSCFGLDFHTGVGIWHVERNHVKILKNRLDRGRTTPSIVRFDPLSQHVDVGNAAIGLETTEPVKNTIRSAKRLLGQKFASKATEVARMYASYDVVPSAQGNVTVQVVRGNKKVNVQPEEISACILTELKSSAEGYFDGQVSFDNVVITVPAYFSDSQRKATLTSAYMAGFKAVRLLNEPTAAAMAYGLFLSGKKLVTVFDFGGGTLDVSLLSIEDGLFEVLGIGGDTNLGGDDIDNMLVDHLLEVLYKHHNVTRAQVGGWRNGETEERGREGKDQTLGKGASEYCRA
;
A
#
# COMPACT_ATOMS: atom_id res chain seq x y z
N MET A 1 -7.51 -6.62 29.10
CA MET A 1 -8.02 -6.12 27.81
C MET A 1 -6.81 -5.82 26.94
N SER A 2 -6.64 -6.54 25.82
CA SER A 2 -5.47 -6.36 24.94
C SER A 2 -5.78 -5.28 23.91
N CYS A 3 -4.90 -4.28 23.75
CA CYS A 3 -5.05 -3.27 22.72
C CYS A 3 -4.43 -3.77 21.42
N PHE A 4 -5.19 -3.68 20.33
CA PHE A 4 -4.82 -4.16 19.00
C PHE A 4 -4.47 -2.97 18.10
N GLY A 5 -3.25 -2.97 17.56
CA GLY A 5 -2.72 -1.92 16.69
C GLY A 5 -2.31 -2.50 15.34
N LEU A 6 -2.64 -1.78 14.29
CA LEU A 6 -2.23 -2.08 12.92
C LEU A 6 -1.39 -0.93 12.38
N ASP A 7 -0.23 -1.30 11.84
CA ASP A 7 0.43 -0.44 10.87
C ASP A 7 -0.26 -0.65 9.52
N PHE A 8 -0.92 0.39 9.02
CA PHE A 8 -1.79 0.26 7.87
C PHE A 8 -1.02 -0.28 6.68
N HIS A 9 -1.57 -1.34 6.06
CA HIS A 9 -0.99 -2.02 4.90
C HIS A 9 0.28 -2.86 5.15
N THR A 10 0.79 -3.04 6.38
CA THR A 10 2.09 -3.73 6.57
C THR A 10 2.12 -4.70 7.73
N GLY A 11 1.68 -4.29 8.92
CA GLY A 11 2.09 -4.97 10.15
C GLY A 11 1.03 -4.96 11.25
N VAL A 12 1.16 -5.92 12.17
CA VAL A 12 0.25 -6.11 13.30
C VAL A 12 1.02 -6.12 14.61
N GLY A 13 0.59 -5.28 15.56
CA GLY A 13 1.09 -5.25 16.92
C GLY A 13 -0.02 -5.44 17.95
N ILE A 14 0.25 -6.22 18.99
CA ILE A 14 -0.60 -6.28 20.19
C ILE A 14 0.14 -5.75 21.40
N TRP A 15 -0.54 -4.91 22.18
CA TRP A 15 -0.02 -4.49 23.47
C TRP A 15 -0.45 -5.49 24.54
N HIS A 16 0.53 -6.16 25.14
CA HIS A 16 0.32 -7.01 26.31
C HIS A 16 0.38 -6.15 27.58
N VAL A 17 -0.80 -5.75 28.06
CA VAL A 17 -0.94 -4.89 29.25
C VAL A 17 -0.17 -5.45 30.46
N GLU A 18 -0.29 -6.75 30.72
CA GLU A 18 0.36 -7.41 31.86
C GLU A 18 1.89 -7.37 31.82
N ARG A 19 2.48 -7.27 30.62
CA ARG A 19 3.93 -7.29 30.40
C ARG A 19 4.48 -5.93 30.00
N ASN A 20 3.62 -4.91 29.91
CA ASN A 20 3.98 -3.57 29.45
C ASN A 20 4.82 -3.58 28.15
N HIS A 21 4.41 -4.41 27.18
CA HIS A 21 5.23 -4.74 26.01
C HIS A 21 4.38 -4.91 24.74
N VAL A 22 4.85 -4.33 23.62
CA VAL A 22 4.29 -4.57 22.28
C VAL A 22 4.85 -5.86 21.70
N LYS A 23 3.99 -6.81 21.35
CA LYS A 23 4.38 -7.97 20.53
C LYS A 23 3.97 -7.74 19.08
N ILE A 24 4.95 -7.78 18.18
CA ILE A 24 4.70 -7.86 16.74
C ILE A 24 4.29 -9.28 16.39
N LEU A 25 3.11 -9.41 15.78
CA LEU A 25 2.56 -10.69 15.38
C LEU A 25 3.10 -11.11 14.01
N LYS A 26 3.17 -12.42 13.81
CA LYS A 26 3.54 -13.00 12.52
C LYS A 26 2.28 -13.25 11.72
N ASN A 27 2.34 -13.06 10.41
CA ASN A 27 1.31 -13.55 9.50
C ASN A 27 1.13 -15.06 9.70
N ARG A 28 -0.13 -15.51 9.75
CA ARG A 28 -0.46 -16.90 10.07
C ARG A 28 -0.01 -17.90 8.99
N LEU A 29 0.05 -17.47 7.73
CA LEU A 29 0.34 -18.32 6.57
C LEU A 29 1.84 -18.44 6.32
N ASP A 30 2.55 -17.32 6.25
CA ASP A 30 3.96 -17.28 5.85
C ASP A 30 4.95 -17.03 6.99
N ARG A 31 4.45 -16.73 8.20
CA ARG A 31 5.24 -16.47 9.42
C ARG A 31 6.13 -15.23 9.35
N GLY A 32 5.99 -14.39 8.32
CA GLY A 32 6.61 -13.07 8.21
C GLY A 32 6.06 -12.10 9.26
N ARG A 33 6.86 -11.10 9.63
CA ARG A 33 6.43 -10.03 10.59
C ARG A 33 5.69 -8.88 9.91
N THR A 34 5.68 -8.88 8.57
CA THR A 34 4.98 -7.94 7.72
C THR A 34 4.21 -8.74 6.67
N THR A 35 3.02 -8.28 6.31
CA THR A 35 2.24 -8.81 5.19
C THR A 35 2.33 -7.83 4.04
N PRO A 36 2.81 -8.24 2.84
CA PRO A 36 2.82 -7.36 1.68
C PRO A 36 1.42 -6.84 1.36
N SER A 37 1.29 -5.54 1.04
CA SER A 37 0.01 -4.96 0.64
C SER A 37 -0.33 -5.18 -0.81
N ILE A 38 -0.68 -6.43 -1.08
CA ILE A 38 -0.94 -6.96 -2.40
C ILE A 38 -2.18 -7.83 -2.29
N VAL A 39 -3.10 -7.62 -3.22
CA VAL A 39 -4.35 -8.35 -3.28
C VAL A 39 -4.49 -8.91 -4.69
N ARG A 40 -4.81 -10.20 -4.81
CA ARG A 40 -5.20 -10.80 -6.07
C ARG A 40 -6.63 -11.29 -5.98
N PHE A 41 -7.46 -10.85 -6.93
CA PHE A 41 -8.82 -11.38 -7.07
C PHE A 41 -8.80 -12.61 -7.97
N ASP A 42 -9.35 -13.72 -7.50
CA ASP A 42 -9.49 -14.91 -8.34
C ASP A 42 -10.47 -14.63 -9.50
N PRO A 43 -10.10 -14.92 -10.76
CA PRO A 43 -10.94 -14.60 -11.90
C PRO A 43 -12.19 -15.47 -12.02
N LEU A 44 -12.19 -16.68 -11.44
CA LEU A 44 -13.24 -17.68 -11.60
C LEU A 44 -14.22 -17.72 -10.42
N SER A 45 -13.79 -17.27 -9.25
CA SER A 45 -14.51 -17.38 -7.99
C SER A 45 -14.58 -16.03 -7.25
N GLN A 46 -15.05 -16.06 -6.00
CA GLN A 46 -15.02 -14.91 -5.09
C GLN A 46 -13.79 -14.93 -4.17
N HIS A 47 -12.88 -15.90 -4.37
CA HIS A 47 -11.67 -16.02 -3.57
C HIS A 47 -10.74 -14.82 -3.81
N VAL A 48 -10.03 -14.43 -2.76
CA VAL A 48 -9.07 -13.31 -2.78
C VAL A 48 -7.82 -13.75 -2.05
N ASP A 49 -6.69 -13.70 -2.75
CA ASP A 49 -5.38 -13.94 -2.17
C ASP A 49 -4.77 -12.61 -1.70
N VAL A 50 -4.10 -12.63 -0.55
CA VAL A 50 -3.50 -11.43 0.06
C VAL A 50 -2.06 -11.71 0.47
N GLY A 51 -1.19 -10.71 0.37
CA GLY A 51 0.20 -10.81 0.81
C GLY A 51 1.04 -11.72 -0.06
N ASN A 52 1.86 -12.58 0.56
CA ASN A 52 2.77 -13.47 -0.18
C ASN A 52 2.03 -14.48 -1.06
N ALA A 53 0.79 -14.86 -0.72
CA ALA A 53 -0.04 -15.70 -1.58
C ALA A 53 -0.37 -14.98 -2.91
N ALA A 54 -0.70 -13.69 -2.85
CA ALA A 54 -0.93 -12.88 -4.05
C ALA A 54 0.35 -12.67 -4.88
N ILE A 55 1.50 -12.50 -4.22
CA ILE A 55 2.82 -12.41 -4.90
C ILE A 55 3.10 -13.67 -5.71
N GLY A 56 2.86 -14.86 -5.13
CA GLY A 56 3.10 -16.13 -5.81
C GLY A 56 2.30 -16.32 -7.10
N LEU A 57 1.26 -15.51 -7.31
CA LEU A 57 0.37 -15.57 -8.47
C LEU A 57 0.47 -14.32 -9.36
N GLU A 58 1.44 -13.45 -9.13
CA GLU A 58 1.53 -12.15 -9.81
C GLU A 58 1.75 -12.28 -11.33
N THR A 59 2.44 -13.33 -11.76
CA THR A 59 2.66 -13.62 -13.19
C THR A 59 1.57 -14.51 -13.81
N THR A 60 0.53 -14.86 -13.04
CA THR A 60 -0.54 -15.75 -13.50
C THR A 60 -1.67 -14.95 -14.15
N GLU A 61 -2.06 -15.34 -15.36
CA GLU A 61 -3.15 -14.66 -16.07
C GLU A 61 -4.51 -14.80 -15.36
N PRO A 62 -5.34 -13.73 -15.31
CA PRO A 62 -5.03 -12.38 -15.79
C PRO A 62 -4.08 -11.65 -14.83
N VAL A 63 -2.92 -11.16 -15.31
CA VAL A 63 -1.93 -10.44 -14.46
C VAL A 63 -2.54 -9.19 -13.82
N LYS A 64 -3.45 -8.52 -14.53
CA LYS A 64 -4.18 -7.34 -14.06
C LYS A 64 -5.09 -7.58 -12.84
N ASN A 65 -5.32 -8.83 -12.46
CA ASN A 65 -6.08 -9.16 -11.25
C ASN A 65 -5.26 -9.07 -9.96
N THR A 66 -3.96 -8.78 -10.05
CA THR A 66 -3.08 -8.56 -8.90
C THR A 66 -2.81 -7.07 -8.71
N ILE A 67 -3.22 -6.52 -7.56
CA ILE A 67 -3.17 -5.10 -7.24
C ILE A 67 -2.11 -4.86 -6.17
N ARG A 68 -1.22 -3.91 -6.46
CA ARG A 68 -0.21 -3.37 -5.53
C ARG A 68 -0.52 -1.91 -5.19
N SER A 69 0.14 -1.38 -4.17
CA SER A 69 0.20 0.07 -3.86
C SER A 69 -1.18 0.76 -3.80
N ALA A 70 -2.23 0.03 -3.39
CA ALA A 70 -3.60 0.55 -3.31
C ALA A 70 -3.75 1.75 -2.36
N LYS A 71 -2.84 1.91 -1.39
CA LYS A 71 -2.75 3.08 -0.48
C LYS A 71 -2.70 4.41 -1.25
N ARG A 72 -2.01 4.45 -2.41
CA ARG A 72 -1.90 5.66 -3.26
C ARG A 72 -3.24 6.06 -3.91
N LEU A 73 -4.17 5.11 -4.06
CA LEU A 73 -5.49 5.33 -4.68
C LEU A 73 -6.59 5.61 -3.64
N LEU A 74 -6.37 5.25 -2.38
CA LEU A 74 -7.39 5.32 -1.34
C LEU A 74 -7.91 6.75 -1.15
N GLY A 75 -9.23 6.95 -1.23
CA GLY A 75 -9.87 8.26 -1.06
C GLY A 75 -9.57 9.30 -2.15
N GLN A 76 -8.93 8.90 -3.26
CA GLN A 76 -8.57 9.81 -4.35
C GLN A 76 -9.67 9.99 -5.40
N LYS A 77 -9.66 11.16 -6.04
CA LYS A 77 -10.41 11.40 -7.28
C LYS A 77 -9.66 10.80 -8.47
N PHE A 78 -10.40 10.31 -9.46
CA PHE A 78 -9.80 9.74 -10.66
C PHE A 78 -8.93 10.76 -11.42
N ALA A 79 -9.34 12.03 -11.42
CA ALA A 79 -8.62 13.13 -12.06
C ALA A 79 -7.46 13.72 -11.22
N SER A 80 -7.13 13.14 -10.05
CA SER A 80 -6.06 13.67 -9.21
C SER A 80 -4.67 13.37 -9.79
N LYS A 81 -3.68 14.19 -9.43
CA LYS A 81 -2.27 13.96 -9.83
C LYS A 81 -1.73 12.63 -9.31
N ALA A 82 -2.08 12.26 -8.07
CA ALA A 82 -1.70 10.98 -7.47
C ALA A 82 -2.20 9.79 -8.31
N THR A 83 -3.46 9.85 -8.79
CA THR A 83 -4.03 8.83 -9.68
C THR A 83 -3.33 8.81 -11.04
N GLU A 84 -2.98 9.97 -11.60
CA GLU A 84 -2.23 10.06 -12.86
C GLU A 84 -0.87 9.35 -12.76
N VAL A 85 -0.12 9.62 -11.68
CA VAL A 85 1.19 8.99 -11.42
C VAL A 85 1.02 7.48 -11.20
N ALA A 86 0.06 7.06 -10.38
CA ALA A 86 -0.20 5.64 -10.13
C ALA A 86 -0.52 4.87 -11.43
N ARG A 87 -1.24 5.51 -12.37
CA ARG A 87 -1.57 4.92 -13.67
C ARG A 87 -0.37 4.68 -14.59
N MET A 88 0.73 5.41 -14.42
CA MET A 88 1.93 5.23 -15.25
C MET A 88 2.66 3.91 -14.95
N TYR A 89 2.53 3.42 -13.71
CA TYR A 89 3.30 2.28 -13.22
C TYR A 89 2.44 1.08 -12.81
N ALA A 90 1.12 1.24 -12.68
CA ALA A 90 0.21 0.16 -12.33
C ALA A 90 0.22 -0.96 -13.39
N SER A 91 0.27 -2.21 -12.90
CA SER A 91 0.09 -3.43 -13.70
C SER A 91 -1.38 -3.76 -13.96
N TYR A 92 -2.31 -2.92 -13.49
CA TYR A 92 -3.75 -3.14 -13.50
C TYR A 92 -4.50 -1.90 -14.01
N ASP A 93 -5.74 -2.10 -14.43
CA ASP A 93 -6.53 -1.03 -15.03
C ASP A 93 -7.17 -0.14 -13.96
N VAL A 94 -6.74 1.12 -13.89
CA VAL A 94 -7.33 2.14 -13.02
C VAL A 94 -8.38 2.92 -13.82
N VAL A 95 -9.63 2.95 -13.33
CA VAL A 95 -10.78 3.51 -14.04
C VAL A 95 -11.64 4.39 -13.12
N PRO A 96 -12.41 5.36 -13.63
CA PRO A 96 -13.27 6.20 -12.80
C PRO A 96 -14.52 5.44 -12.33
N SER A 97 -14.99 5.74 -11.13
CA SER A 97 -16.35 5.43 -10.70
C SER A 97 -17.36 6.39 -11.32
N ALA A 98 -18.65 6.06 -11.22
CA ALA A 98 -19.75 6.95 -11.61
C ALA A 98 -19.72 8.29 -10.85
N GLN A 99 -19.13 8.33 -9.64
CA GLN A 99 -18.99 9.51 -8.79
C GLN A 99 -17.64 10.24 -8.99
N GLY A 100 -16.83 9.82 -9.97
CA GLY A 100 -15.54 10.41 -10.29
C GLY A 100 -14.40 10.07 -9.30
N ASN A 101 -14.63 9.14 -8.38
CA ASN A 101 -13.56 8.57 -7.55
C ASN A 101 -12.76 7.55 -8.36
N VAL A 102 -11.56 7.22 -7.91
CA VAL A 102 -10.74 6.18 -8.55
C VAL A 102 -11.24 4.77 -8.18
N THR A 103 -11.18 3.85 -9.14
CA THR A 103 -11.44 2.41 -8.95
C THR A 103 -10.43 1.58 -9.73
N VAL A 104 -10.34 0.29 -9.43
CA VAL A 104 -9.56 -0.68 -10.19
C VAL A 104 -10.49 -1.67 -10.88
N GLN A 105 -10.27 -1.94 -12.16
CA GLN A 105 -11.02 -2.95 -12.90
C GLN A 105 -10.31 -4.30 -12.80
N VAL A 106 -11.04 -5.31 -12.35
CA VAL A 106 -10.58 -6.71 -12.24
C VAL A 106 -11.58 -7.65 -12.89
N VAL A 107 -11.18 -8.90 -13.13
CA VAL A 107 -12.09 -9.98 -13.52
C VAL A 107 -12.49 -10.79 -12.28
N ARG A 108 -13.79 -10.99 -12.04
CA ARG A 108 -14.32 -11.88 -10.99
C ARG A 108 -15.53 -12.63 -11.53
N GLY A 109 -15.59 -13.94 -11.34
CA GLY A 109 -16.64 -14.79 -11.90
C GLY A 109 -16.81 -14.61 -13.41
N ASN A 110 -15.69 -14.56 -14.16
CA ASN A 110 -15.63 -14.32 -15.59
C ASN A 110 -16.24 -12.99 -16.08
N LYS A 111 -16.38 -11.98 -15.20
CA LYS A 111 -16.89 -10.66 -15.55
C LYS A 111 -15.95 -9.56 -15.08
N LYS A 112 -15.86 -8.48 -15.85
CA LYS A 112 -15.17 -7.25 -15.43
C LYS A 112 -15.99 -6.55 -14.34
N VAL A 113 -15.34 -6.22 -13.24
CA VAL A 113 -15.94 -5.54 -12.08
C VAL A 113 -15.00 -4.42 -11.63
N ASN A 114 -15.58 -3.27 -11.29
CA ASN A 114 -14.83 -2.17 -10.70
C ASN A 114 -14.82 -2.33 -9.18
N VAL A 115 -13.62 -2.42 -8.61
CA VAL A 115 -13.36 -2.57 -7.19
C VAL A 115 -12.85 -1.24 -6.63
N GLN A 116 -13.40 -0.82 -5.50
CA GLN A 116 -12.97 0.40 -4.83
C GLN A 116 -11.65 0.16 -4.06
N PRO A 117 -10.73 1.13 -3.98
CA PRO A 117 -9.51 1.00 -3.16
C PRO A 117 -9.79 0.64 -1.70
N GLU A 118 -10.95 1.04 -1.18
CA GLU A 118 -11.45 0.69 0.15
C GLU A 118 -11.70 -0.82 0.30
N GLU A 119 -12.26 -1.47 -0.72
CA GLU A 119 -12.48 -2.93 -0.73
C GLU A 119 -11.14 -3.68 -0.73
N ILE A 120 -10.17 -3.21 -1.52
CA ILE A 120 -8.82 -3.78 -1.58
C ILE A 120 -8.13 -3.66 -0.22
N SER A 121 -8.23 -2.47 0.40
CA SER A 121 -7.68 -2.23 1.74
C SER A 121 -8.39 -3.07 2.81
N ALA A 122 -9.71 -3.29 2.68
CA ALA A 122 -10.47 -4.17 3.56
C ALA A 122 -10.01 -5.63 3.47
N CYS A 123 -9.69 -6.15 2.28
CA CYS A 123 -9.10 -7.48 2.13
C CYS A 123 -7.78 -7.61 2.91
N ILE A 124 -6.92 -6.60 2.83
CA ILE A 124 -5.63 -6.57 3.55
C ILE A 124 -5.87 -6.53 5.06
N LEU A 125 -6.73 -5.63 5.52
CA LEU A 125 -7.10 -5.51 6.93
C LEU A 125 -7.73 -6.79 7.48
N THR A 126 -8.51 -7.51 6.66
CA THR A 126 -9.12 -8.78 7.03
C THR A 126 -8.05 -9.85 7.24
N GLU A 127 -7.06 -9.97 6.35
CA GLU A 127 -5.97 -10.94 6.54
C GLU A 127 -5.08 -10.59 7.76
N LEU A 128 -4.84 -9.30 8.01
CA LEU A 128 -4.12 -8.84 9.21
C LEU A 128 -4.90 -9.19 10.49
N LYS A 129 -6.23 -8.96 10.49
CA LYS A 129 -7.13 -9.35 11.59
C LYS A 129 -7.11 -10.86 11.80
N SER A 130 -7.29 -11.66 10.74
CA SER A 130 -7.26 -13.12 10.81
C SER A 130 -5.91 -13.66 11.28
N SER A 131 -4.81 -13.04 10.90
CA SER A 131 -3.48 -13.38 11.42
C SER A 131 -3.34 -13.09 12.92
N ALA A 132 -3.93 -12.00 13.40
CA ALA A 132 -3.96 -11.68 14.82
C ALA A 132 -4.82 -12.64 15.64
N GLU A 133 -6.02 -12.97 15.16
CA GLU A 133 -6.94 -13.90 15.80
C GLU A 133 -6.38 -15.32 15.78
N GLY A 134 -5.71 -15.71 14.69
CA GLY A 134 -5.00 -16.98 14.57
C GLY A 134 -3.84 -17.14 15.54
N TYR A 135 -3.24 -16.05 16.04
CA TYR A 135 -2.25 -16.11 17.12
C TYR A 135 -2.87 -16.57 18.46
N PHE A 136 -4.18 -16.40 18.63
CA PHE A 136 -4.95 -16.87 19.79
C PHE A 136 -5.82 -18.10 19.46
N ASP A 137 -5.43 -18.89 18.46
CA ASP A 137 -6.17 -20.07 18.00
C ASP A 137 -7.65 -19.80 17.69
N GLY A 138 -7.97 -18.56 17.27
CA GLY A 138 -9.34 -18.11 16.98
C GLY A 138 -10.24 -17.90 18.20
N GLN A 139 -9.71 -18.01 19.42
CA GLN A 139 -10.49 -17.84 20.66
C GLN A 139 -10.77 -16.37 21.00
N VAL A 140 -10.04 -15.45 20.37
CA VAL A 140 -10.15 -14.00 20.58
C VAL A 140 -10.58 -13.34 19.27
N SER A 141 -11.63 -12.52 19.33
CA SER A 141 -12.04 -11.62 18.22
C SER A 141 -11.53 -10.21 18.48
N PHE A 142 -10.94 -9.58 17.45
CA PHE A 142 -10.51 -8.18 17.52
C PHE A 142 -11.56 -7.26 16.90
N ASP A 143 -12.47 -6.77 17.74
CA ASP A 143 -13.51 -5.82 17.34
C ASP A 143 -13.02 -4.36 17.34
N ASN A 144 -12.02 -4.04 18.15
CA ASN A 144 -11.51 -2.69 18.32
C ASN A 144 -10.07 -2.61 17.81
N VAL A 145 -9.73 -1.54 17.09
CA VAL A 145 -8.41 -1.39 16.47
C VAL A 145 -7.95 0.06 16.45
N VAL A 146 -6.63 0.26 16.64
CA VAL A 146 -5.93 1.49 16.27
C VAL A 146 -5.23 1.25 14.94
N ILE A 147 -5.50 2.09 13.93
CA ILE A 147 -4.89 1.99 12.61
C ILE A 147 -4.05 3.24 12.37
N THR A 148 -2.79 3.06 11.97
CA THR A 148 -1.93 4.19 11.60
C THR A 148 -2.33 4.77 10.24
N VAL A 149 -2.12 6.07 10.04
CA VAL A 149 -2.26 6.72 8.73
C VAL A 149 -1.17 7.80 8.59
N PRO A 150 -0.73 8.12 7.35
CA PRO A 150 0.19 9.23 7.14
C PRO A 150 -0.37 10.52 7.72
N ALA A 151 0.48 11.38 8.26
CA ALA A 151 0.02 12.61 8.89
C ALA A 151 -0.71 13.54 7.90
N TYR A 152 -0.28 13.52 6.62
CA TYR A 152 -0.86 14.28 5.52
C TYR A 152 -2.16 13.73 4.93
N PHE A 153 -2.64 12.57 5.38
CA PHE A 153 -3.88 12.04 4.85
C PHE A 153 -5.03 13.04 5.02
N SER A 154 -5.66 13.36 3.89
CA SER A 154 -6.84 14.23 3.85
C SER A 154 -8.03 13.58 4.54
N ASP A 155 -9.06 14.37 4.80
CA ASP A 155 -10.33 13.86 5.35
C ASP A 155 -10.94 12.74 4.49
N SER A 156 -10.79 12.80 3.15
CA SER A 156 -11.32 11.74 2.27
C SER A 156 -10.53 10.45 2.44
N GLN A 157 -9.20 10.52 2.56
CA GLN A 157 -8.34 9.35 2.75
C GLN A 157 -8.55 8.72 4.14
N ARG A 158 -8.70 9.55 5.18
CA ARG A 158 -9.03 9.09 6.54
C ARG A 158 -10.39 8.40 6.58
N LYS A 159 -11.42 8.98 5.96
CA LYS A 159 -12.74 8.35 5.83
C LYS A 159 -12.67 7.03 5.06
N ALA A 160 -11.96 6.98 3.95
CA ALA A 160 -11.75 5.76 3.18
C ALA A 160 -11.05 4.66 3.98
N THR A 161 -10.06 5.02 4.81
CA THR A 161 -9.40 4.09 5.74
C THR A 161 -10.38 3.52 6.77
N LEU A 162 -11.22 4.38 7.37
CA LEU A 162 -12.27 3.94 8.29
C LEU A 162 -13.27 3.00 7.60
N THR A 163 -13.74 3.34 6.40
CA THR A 163 -14.62 2.49 5.60
C THR A 163 -14.00 1.11 5.36
N SER A 164 -12.72 1.07 4.99
CA SER A 164 -11.98 -0.18 4.79
C SER A 164 -11.94 -1.04 6.07
N ALA A 165 -11.73 -0.40 7.22
CA ALA A 165 -11.70 -1.07 8.52
C ALA A 165 -13.08 -1.62 8.93
N TYR A 166 -14.15 -0.86 8.70
CA TYR A 166 -15.51 -1.35 8.94
C TYR A 166 -15.87 -2.52 8.01
N MET A 167 -15.46 -2.46 6.74
CA MET A 167 -15.62 -3.58 5.79
C MET A 167 -14.86 -4.83 6.23
N ALA A 168 -13.69 -4.67 6.87
CA ALA A 168 -12.93 -5.77 7.47
C ALA A 168 -13.52 -6.31 8.79
N GLY A 169 -14.68 -5.78 9.23
CA GLY A 169 -15.39 -6.26 10.41
C GLY A 169 -14.88 -5.71 11.74
N PHE A 170 -14.14 -4.59 11.75
CA PHE A 170 -13.90 -3.84 12.99
C PHE A 170 -15.15 -3.04 13.38
N LYS A 171 -15.42 -2.91 14.69
CA LYS A 171 -16.57 -2.19 15.25
C LYS A 171 -16.20 -0.81 15.76
N ALA A 172 -15.02 -0.68 16.37
CA ALA A 172 -14.49 0.61 16.82
C ALA A 172 -13.07 0.81 16.28
N VAL A 173 -12.87 1.92 15.57
CA VAL A 173 -11.61 2.22 14.89
C VAL A 173 -11.13 3.59 15.36
N ARG A 174 -9.88 3.67 15.81
CA ARG A 174 -9.20 4.93 16.07
C ARG A 174 -8.05 5.08 15.08
N LEU A 175 -8.01 6.21 14.37
CA LEU A 175 -6.86 6.54 13.56
C LEU A 175 -5.77 7.18 14.42
N LEU A 176 -4.53 6.80 14.17
CA LEU A 176 -3.35 7.40 14.77
C LEU A 176 -2.41 7.85 13.65
N ASN A 177 -1.72 8.97 13.80
CA ASN A 177 -0.73 9.36 12.79
C ASN A 177 0.49 8.44 12.91
N GLU A 178 0.98 7.91 11.78
CA GLU A 178 2.21 7.12 11.67
C GLU A 178 3.39 7.75 12.43
N PRO A 179 3.75 9.03 12.24
CA PRO A 179 4.87 9.62 12.95
C PRO A 179 4.64 9.71 14.47
N THR A 180 3.40 9.87 14.93
CA THR A 180 3.09 9.84 16.36
C THR A 180 3.22 8.42 16.91
N ALA A 181 2.80 7.40 16.16
CA ALA A 181 2.99 6.00 16.53
C ALA A 181 4.47 5.62 16.63
N ALA A 182 5.28 6.05 15.66
CA ALA A 182 6.73 5.87 15.67
C ALA A 182 7.39 6.59 16.86
N ALA A 183 6.99 7.85 17.11
CA ALA A 183 7.48 8.61 18.26
C ALA A 183 7.06 7.97 19.60
N MET A 184 5.86 7.39 19.69
CA MET A 184 5.46 6.61 20.88
C MET A 184 6.35 5.38 21.06
N ALA A 185 6.60 4.63 19.99
CA ALA A 185 7.48 3.45 20.05
C ALA A 185 8.90 3.81 20.51
N TYR A 186 9.42 4.98 20.12
CA TYR A 186 10.70 5.51 20.56
C TYR A 186 10.66 6.08 22.00
N GLY A 187 9.62 6.84 22.32
CA GLY A 187 9.56 7.78 23.43
C GLY A 187 8.78 7.35 24.65
N LEU A 188 8.10 6.19 24.64
CA LEU A 188 7.19 5.76 25.72
C LEU A 188 7.83 5.75 27.12
N PHE A 189 9.16 5.57 27.19
CA PHE A 189 9.92 5.46 28.44
C PHE A 189 10.99 6.53 28.61
N LEU A 190 10.96 7.59 27.79
CA LEU A 190 11.90 8.70 27.91
C LEU A 190 11.38 9.74 28.90
N SER A 191 12.28 10.25 29.76
CA SER A 191 11.96 11.33 30.69
C SER A 191 12.37 12.70 30.16
N GLY A 192 11.62 13.72 30.57
CA GLY A 192 11.86 15.12 30.22
C GLY A 192 11.51 15.48 28.78
N LYS A 193 11.70 16.76 28.44
CA LYS A 193 11.38 17.29 27.11
C LYS A 193 12.41 16.87 26.07
N LYS A 194 11.95 16.27 24.97
CA LYS A 194 12.75 15.89 23.81
C LYS A 194 12.13 16.43 22.54
N LEU A 195 12.99 16.91 21.64
CA LEU A 195 12.63 17.21 20.27
C LEU A 195 13.05 16.02 19.40
N VAL A 196 12.12 15.45 18.66
CA VAL A 196 12.31 14.24 17.85
C VAL A 196 11.87 14.51 16.42
N THR A 197 12.73 14.16 15.46
CA THR A 197 12.35 14.10 14.06
C THR A 197 12.08 12.66 13.69
N VAL A 198 10.87 12.37 13.21
CA VAL A 198 10.54 11.10 12.55
C VAL A 198 10.75 11.30 11.05
N PHE A 199 11.55 10.42 10.47
CA PHE A 199 11.79 10.32 9.03
C PHE A 199 11.30 8.94 8.58
N ASP A 200 10.17 8.90 7.89
CA ASP A 200 9.53 7.67 7.42
C ASP A 200 9.56 7.64 5.89
N PHE A 201 10.42 6.79 5.33
CA PHE A 201 10.55 6.57 3.90
C PHE A 201 9.99 5.20 3.55
N GLY A 202 8.69 5.16 3.25
CA GLY A 202 7.95 3.94 2.95
C GLY A 202 8.03 3.53 1.49
N GLY A 203 7.24 2.51 1.13
CA GLY A 203 7.12 2.08 -0.27
C GLY A 203 6.42 3.11 -1.17
N GLY A 204 5.50 3.90 -0.60
CA GLY A 204 4.64 4.82 -1.35
C GLY A 204 4.76 6.30 -1.00
N THR A 205 5.29 6.62 0.19
CA THR A 205 5.30 7.98 0.75
C THR A 205 6.59 8.24 1.51
N LEU A 206 6.98 9.51 1.54
CA LEU A 206 8.00 10.07 2.42
C LEU A 206 7.31 11.02 3.39
N ASP A 207 7.31 10.69 4.67
CA ASP A 207 6.72 11.50 5.73
C ASP A 207 7.82 11.93 6.71
N VAL A 208 7.96 13.25 6.90
CA VAL A 208 8.90 13.83 7.87
C VAL A 208 8.09 14.60 8.91
N SER A 209 8.30 14.35 10.20
CA SER A 209 7.58 15.05 11.25
C SER A 209 8.52 15.46 12.38
N LEU A 210 8.38 16.69 12.85
CA LEU A 210 9.03 17.19 14.05
C LEU A 210 8.05 17.11 15.21
N LEU A 211 8.43 16.43 16.29
CA LEU A 211 7.60 16.24 17.47
C LEU A 211 8.31 16.71 18.73
N SER A 212 7.56 17.32 19.64
CA SER A 212 7.96 17.48 21.05
C SER A 212 7.38 16.32 21.84
N ILE A 213 8.21 15.67 22.63
CA ILE A 213 7.81 14.63 23.58
C ILE A 213 8.14 15.13 24.97
N GLU A 214 7.14 15.18 25.86
CA GLU A 214 7.32 15.64 27.24
C GLU A 214 6.40 14.83 28.15
N ASP A 215 6.99 13.99 29.00
CA ASP A 215 6.30 13.16 30.01
C ASP A 215 5.07 12.40 29.47
N GLY A 216 5.22 11.77 28.29
CA GLY A 216 4.18 10.99 27.62
C GLY A 216 3.19 11.82 26.79
N LEU A 217 3.32 13.14 26.76
CA LEU A 217 2.63 14.01 25.80
C LEU A 217 3.43 14.08 24.50
N PHE A 218 2.75 13.84 23.38
CA PHE A 218 3.33 13.90 22.03
C PHE A 218 2.65 15.02 21.26
N GLU A 219 3.41 16.07 20.93
CA GLU A 219 2.94 17.22 20.17
C GLU A 219 3.65 17.25 18.82
N VAL A 220 2.88 17.32 17.73
CA VAL A 220 3.44 17.49 16.37
C VAL A 220 3.67 18.98 16.14
N LEU A 221 4.94 19.39 16.00
CA LEU A 221 5.35 20.77 15.80
C LEU A 221 5.44 21.16 14.33
N GLY A 222 5.69 20.18 13.46
CA GLY A 222 5.84 20.42 12.03
C GLY A 222 5.78 19.12 11.26
N ILE A 223 5.29 19.22 10.03
CA ILE A 223 5.15 18.09 9.10
C ILE A 223 5.74 18.55 7.77
N GLY A 224 6.58 17.71 7.17
CA GLY A 224 7.17 17.83 5.81
C GLY A 224 7.07 16.49 5.08
N GLY A 225 7.29 16.44 3.77
CA GLY A 225 7.36 15.16 3.03
C GLY A 225 6.79 15.22 1.62
N ASP A 226 6.65 14.05 1.01
CA ASP A 226 6.05 13.85 -0.32
C ASP A 226 5.19 12.57 -0.33
N THR A 227 3.89 12.76 -0.59
CA THR A 227 2.90 11.67 -0.63
C THR A 227 2.97 10.80 -1.88
N ASN A 228 3.89 11.10 -2.80
CA ASN A 228 4.07 10.37 -4.05
C ASN A 228 5.49 9.85 -4.23
N LEU A 229 6.36 9.95 -3.23
CA LEU A 229 7.75 9.49 -3.27
C LEU A 229 7.97 8.34 -2.30
N GLY A 230 8.53 7.21 -2.76
CA GLY A 230 8.88 6.08 -1.91
C GLY A 230 9.71 5.03 -2.64
N GLY A 231 9.77 3.83 -2.05
CA GLY A 231 10.46 2.68 -2.63
C GLY A 231 9.98 2.30 -4.04
N ASP A 232 8.67 2.43 -4.33
CA ASP A 232 8.12 2.15 -5.66
C ASP A 232 8.78 3.03 -6.74
N ASP A 233 9.11 4.28 -6.41
CA ASP A 233 9.73 5.22 -7.34
C ASP A 233 11.19 4.85 -7.63
N ILE A 234 11.90 4.36 -6.62
CA ILE A 234 13.26 3.81 -6.78
C ILE A 234 13.21 2.55 -7.67
N ASP A 235 12.25 1.65 -7.42
CA ASP A 235 12.07 0.44 -8.22
C ASP A 235 11.78 0.78 -9.68
N ASN A 236 10.92 1.78 -9.93
CA ASN A 236 10.63 2.27 -11.28
C ASN A 236 11.86 2.85 -11.97
N MET A 237 12.67 3.65 -11.27
CA MET A 237 13.93 4.17 -11.82
C MET A 237 14.91 3.06 -12.19
N LEU A 238 15.00 2.01 -11.37
CA LEU A 238 15.85 0.84 -11.66
C LEU A 238 15.33 0.06 -12.87
N VAL A 239 14.01 -0.16 -12.96
CA VAL A 239 13.38 -0.83 -14.11
C VAL A 239 13.64 -0.04 -15.38
N ASP A 240 13.47 1.28 -15.38
CA ASP A 240 13.73 2.13 -16.53
C ASP A 240 15.20 2.05 -16.96
N HIS A 241 16.13 2.10 -16.01
CA HIS A 241 17.57 1.91 -16.30
C HIS A 241 17.87 0.55 -16.93
N LEU A 242 17.30 -0.53 -16.37
CA LEU A 242 17.49 -1.89 -16.91
C LEU A 242 16.92 -2.02 -18.33
N LEU A 243 15.76 -1.41 -18.59
CA LEU A 243 15.15 -1.39 -19.93
C LEU A 243 16.05 -0.64 -20.93
N GLU A 244 16.66 0.47 -20.54
CA GLU A 244 17.62 1.18 -21.39
C GLU A 244 18.86 0.33 -21.73
N VAL A 245 19.40 -0.38 -20.75
CA VAL A 245 20.54 -1.30 -20.95
C VAL A 245 20.15 -2.44 -21.88
N LEU A 246 19.00 -3.09 -21.65
CA LEU A 246 18.49 -4.15 -22.50
C LEU A 246 18.21 -3.69 -23.93
N TYR A 247 17.68 -2.48 -24.10
CA TYR A 247 17.48 -1.90 -25.41
C TYR A 247 18.82 -1.69 -26.13
N LYS A 248 19.80 -1.08 -25.46
CA LYS A 248 21.14 -0.79 -26.03
C LYS A 248 21.89 -2.06 -26.44
N HIS A 249 21.84 -3.12 -25.63
CA HIS A 249 22.65 -4.32 -25.84
C HIS A 249 21.92 -5.46 -26.55
N HIS A 250 20.59 -5.51 -26.47
CA HIS A 250 19.78 -6.63 -26.94
C HIS A 250 18.58 -6.22 -27.79
N ASN A 251 18.38 -4.91 -28.05
CA ASN A 251 17.24 -4.36 -28.79
C ASN A 251 15.87 -4.82 -28.23
N VAL A 252 15.80 -5.01 -26.91
CA VAL A 252 14.56 -5.35 -26.19
C VAL A 252 13.89 -4.07 -25.70
N THR A 253 12.61 -3.91 -26.01
CA THR A 253 11.79 -2.73 -25.64
C THR A 253 10.85 -3.04 -24.47
N ARG A 254 10.36 -1.98 -23.79
CA ARG A 254 9.34 -2.11 -22.73
C ARG A 254 8.08 -2.82 -23.21
N ALA A 255 7.67 -2.60 -24.47
CA ALA A 255 6.53 -3.27 -25.07
C ALA A 255 6.74 -4.78 -25.20
N GLN A 256 7.96 -5.23 -25.51
CA GLN A 256 8.29 -6.66 -25.56
C GLN A 256 8.33 -7.26 -24.15
N VAL A 257 8.89 -6.56 -23.15
CA VAL A 257 8.88 -7.02 -21.75
C VAL A 257 7.46 -7.03 -21.16
N GLY A 258 6.62 -6.06 -21.53
CA GLY A 258 5.21 -5.99 -21.15
C GLY A 258 4.34 -7.04 -21.87
N GLY A 259 4.63 -7.33 -23.14
CA GLY A 259 3.97 -8.39 -23.92
C GLY A 259 4.27 -9.78 -23.36
N TRP A 260 5.45 -10.00 -22.77
CA TRP A 260 5.77 -11.24 -22.04
C TRP A 260 4.92 -11.43 -20.78
N ARG A 261 4.41 -10.33 -20.20
CA ARG A 261 3.48 -10.36 -19.06
C ARG A 261 2.00 -10.49 -19.45
N ASN A 262 1.66 -10.34 -20.73
CA ASN A 262 0.27 -10.39 -21.22
C ASN A 262 0.00 -11.60 -22.14
N GLY A 263 0.95 -12.53 -22.26
CA GLY A 263 0.80 -13.72 -23.13
C GLY A 263 0.59 -13.42 -24.63
N GLU A 264 0.77 -12.17 -25.08
CA GLU A 264 0.59 -11.76 -26.47
C GLU A 264 1.96 -11.63 -27.15
N THR A 265 2.48 -12.75 -27.67
CA THR A 265 3.46 -12.69 -28.76
C THR A 265 2.71 -12.52 -30.07
N GLU A 266 2.40 -11.28 -30.44
CA GLU A 266 2.11 -10.96 -31.84
C GLU A 266 3.39 -10.50 -32.54
N GLU A 267 3.81 -11.28 -33.54
CA GLU A 267 4.74 -10.85 -34.58
C GLU A 267 4.16 -9.63 -35.31
N ARG A 268 4.54 -8.42 -34.90
CA ARG A 268 4.38 -7.23 -35.75
C ARG A 268 5.73 -6.66 -36.13
N GLY A 269 6.10 -7.06 -37.35
CA GLY A 269 6.85 -6.35 -38.37
C GLY A 269 7.61 -5.10 -37.96
N ARG A 270 8.91 -5.16 -38.26
CA ARG A 270 9.74 -4.03 -38.66
C ARG A 270 8.95 -3.04 -39.52
N GLU A 271 8.63 -1.87 -38.98
CA GLU A 271 8.61 -0.60 -39.70
C GLU A 271 8.37 0.54 -38.70
N GLY A 272 9.25 1.55 -38.77
CA GLY A 272 9.46 2.50 -37.69
C GLY A 272 8.30 3.44 -37.42
N LYS A 273 8.16 3.79 -36.13
CA LYS A 273 7.97 5.17 -35.68
C LYS A 273 8.84 5.39 -34.45
N ASP A 274 10.03 5.89 -34.77
CA ASP A 274 10.84 6.70 -33.88
C ASP A 274 9.99 7.90 -33.39
N GLN A 275 10.28 8.41 -32.19
CA GLN A 275 9.58 9.45 -31.43
C GLN A 275 8.51 8.97 -30.43
N THR A 276 8.95 8.62 -29.22
CA THR A 276 8.42 9.13 -27.92
C THR A 276 9.14 8.45 -26.74
N LEU A 277 10.46 8.60 -26.69
CA LEU A 277 11.23 8.33 -25.47
C LEU A 277 12.07 9.57 -25.18
N GLY A 278 11.43 10.54 -24.54
CA GLY A 278 12.08 11.78 -24.15
C GLY A 278 11.04 12.73 -23.59
N LYS A 279 11.17 13.02 -22.29
CA LYS A 279 10.33 13.88 -21.44
C LYS A 279 9.11 13.18 -20.82
N GLY A 280 9.33 12.54 -19.68
CA GLY A 280 8.25 12.05 -18.82
C GLY A 280 8.65 11.90 -17.37
N ALA A 281 9.81 11.30 -17.08
CA ALA A 281 10.25 11.03 -15.70
C ALA A 281 11.29 12.02 -15.16
N SER A 282 12.14 12.62 -16.01
CA SER A 282 13.26 13.47 -15.59
C SER A 282 12.87 14.83 -15.00
N GLU A 283 11.64 15.32 -15.20
CA GLU A 283 11.20 16.63 -14.66
C GLU A 283 10.63 16.53 -13.24
N TYR A 284 10.30 15.33 -12.75
CA TYR A 284 9.71 15.16 -11.42
C TYR A 284 10.73 15.03 -10.28
N CYS A 285 12.02 14.80 -10.58
CA CYS A 285 13.09 14.73 -9.58
C CYS A 285 13.87 16.06 -9.40
N ARG A 286 13.32 17.19 -9.86
CA ARG A 286 13.90 18.52 -9.63
C ARG A 286 12.89 19.45 -8.97
N ALA A 287 12.73 19.31 -7.66
CA ALA A 287 12.34 20.38 -6.74
C ALA A 287 12.73 19.99 -5.32
#